data_AF-A0A554JDW8-F1
#
_entry.id   AF-A0A554JDW8-F1
#
_cell.length_a   1.000
_cell.length_b   1.000
_cell.length_c   1.000
_cell.angle_alpha   90.00
_cell.angle_beta   90.00
_cell.angle_gamma   90.00
#
_symmetry.space_group_name_H-M   'P 1'
#
loop_
_entity.id
_entity.type
_entity.pdbx_description
1 polymer ?
#
loop_
_entity_poly.entity_id
_entity_poly.type
_entity_poly.pdbx_seq_one_letter_code
_entity_poly.pdbx_strand_id
1 'polypeptide(L)'
;MQKLSLIFDKYLFWLVLGLFIFIPLYPKFPLFSVPGTYVAIRAEDFLIAMVVLIWLLVIYPNLKRFLNLTAAQLFLVFWAIGALSLFSGIFLTQTVVPHLGILHHLRRIETMVLFFVALTAFKNIRQVKIWLSVMFVTTVIIIIYGFGQQWLHFPVISTTNKEFSKGLILFLSPEARVNSTFAGHYDLAAYLAIFLTFAASFFFYIKKIHQKILIAAAGFFGFMLLAMTAARVSFAAAIFGVSVVFWLSGQKKLIALLIGIALLALAVSPDLRHRTIATFTVNLYGGGGPKYTPPPQKDNPTNHFSIENAAPGAATPSGVPVDVAPGEPLNTTELGVYRSFGIRLN
;
A
#
# COMPACT_ATOMS: atom_id res chain seq x y z
N MET A 1 -30.32 6.84 23.28
CA MET A 1 -29.26 6.30 22.40
C MET A 1 -29.75 6.04 20.97
N GLN A 2 -30.92 5.44 20.73
CA GLN A 2 -31.43 5.18 19.36
C GLN A 2 -31.58 6.43 18.47
N LYS A 3 -31.97 7.58 19.04
CA LYS A 3 -32.05 8.84 18.27
C LYS A 3 -30.68 9.33 17.77
N LEU A 4 -29.61 9.16 18.57
CA LEU A 4 -28.25 9.53 18.19
C LEU A 4 -27.69 8.62 17.10
N SER A 5 -27.92 7.30 17.21
CA SER A 5 -27.47 6.36 16.17
C SER A 5 -28.11 6.66 14.82
N LEU A 6 -29.40 7.03 14.76
CA LEU A 6 -30.09 7.40 13.52
C LEU A 6 -29.51 8.68 12.88
N ILE A 7 -29.08 9.64 13.69
CA ILE A 7 -28.44 10.87 13.18
C ILE A 7 -27.08 10.53 12.57
N PHE A 8 -26.21 9.82 13.31
CA PHE A 8 -24.88 9.47 12.82
C PHE A 8 -24.93 8.56 11.58
N ASP A 9 -25.91 7.67 11.52
CA ASP A 9 -26.16 6.78 10.40
C ASP A 9 -26.47 7.52 9.08
N LYS A 10 -27.01 8.75 9.16
CA LYS A 10 -27.21 9.63 8.00
C LYS A 10 -25.88 10.21 7.47
N TYR A 11 -24.92 10.47 8.36
CA TYR A 11 -23.64 11.09 8.02
C TYR A 11 -22.52 10.08 7.73
N LEU A 12 -22.66 8.83 8.18
CA LEU A 12 -21.66 7.78 8.02
C LEU A 12 -21.22 7.60 6.55
N PHE A 13 -22.18 7.59 5.61
CA PHE A 13 -21.86 7.50 4.18
C PHE A 13 -20.95 8.64 3.70
N TRP A 14 -21.21 9.88 4.11
CA TRP A 14 -20.44 11.05 3.71
C TRP A 14 -19.05 11.06 4.35
N LEU A 15 -18.94 10.58 5.59
CA LEU A 15 -17.65 10.40 6.26
C LEU A 15 -16.78 9.36 5.55
N VAL A 16 -17.37 8.23 5.15
CA VAL A 16 -16.68 7.20 4.36
C VAL A 16 -16.26 7.75 3.00
N LEU A 17 -17.12 8.52 2.33
CA LEU A 17 -16.77 9.22 1.09
C LEU A 17 -15.57 10.17 1.31
N GLY A 18 -15.55 10.87 2.44
CA GLY A 18 -14.43 11.70 2.89
C GLY A 18 -13.14 10.90 3.02
N LEU A 19 -13.17 9.69 3.58
CA LEU A 19 -11.99 8.81 3.64
C LEU A 19 -11.47 8.43 2.24
N PHE A 20 -12.37 8.12 1.30
CA PHE A 20 -11.99 7.78 -0.09
C PHE A 20 -11.35 8.95 -0.85
N ILE A 21 -11.57 10.19 -0.42
CA ILE A 21 -10.93 11.39 -0.97
C ILE A 21 -9.65 11.71 -0.21
N PHE A 22 -9.74 11.77 1.12
CA PHE A 22 -8.67 12.22 1.99
C PHE A 22 -7.50 11.25 2.01
N ILE A 23 -7.73 9.94 2.18
CA ILE A 23 -6.64 8.97 2.28
C ILE A 23 -5.77 8.97 1.02
N PRO A 24 -6.34 8.98 -0.21
CA PRO A 24 -5.52 9.00 -1.41
C PRO A 24 -4.92 10.37 -1.71
N LEU A 25 -5.61 11.50 -1.43
CA LEU A 25 -5.15 12.84 -1.85
C LEU A 25 -4.32 13.58 -0.80
N TYR A 26 -4.40 13.20 0.48
CA TYR A 26 -3.66 13.86 1.54
C TYR A 26 -2.18 13.42 1.51
N PRO A 27 -1.23 14.35 1.36
CA PRO A 27 0.19 14.03 1.47
C PRO A 27 0.52 13.46 2.84
N LYS A 28 1.36 12.42 2.90
CA LYS A 28 1.56 11.58 4.09
C LYS A 28 2.46 12.19 5.15
N PHE A 29 2.09 13.37 5.65
CA PHE A 29 2.81 14.05 6.70
C PHE A 29 2.73 13.28 8.03
N PRO A 30 3.87 13.01 8.68
CA PRO A 30 3.90 12.51 10.04
C PRO A 30 3.49 13.61 11.02
N LEU A 31 2.58 13.32 11.93
CA LEU A 31 2.22 14.23 13.03
C LEU A 31 3.01 13.89 14.30
N PHE A 32 3.07 12.60 14.65
CA PHE A 32 3.78 12.13 15.84
C PHE A 32 4.67 10.94 15.48
N SER A 33 5.95 11.01 15.86
CA SER A 33 6.86 9.88 15.76
C SER A 33 6.66 8.93 16.95
N VAL A 34 6.76 7.62 16.69
CA VAL A 34 6.69 6.59 17.73
C VAL A 34 8.10 6.12 18.07
N PRO A 35 8.56 6.22 19.33
CA PRO A 35 9.88 5.77 19.72
C PRO A 35 10.12 4.29 19.43
N GLY A 36 11.28 3.96 18.85
CA GLY A 36 11.65 2.59 18.49
C GLY A 36 11.14 2.12 17.13
N THR A 37 10.49 3.00 16.34
CA THR A 37 10.11 2.72 14.95
C THR A 37 10.23 3.96 14.08
N TYR A 38 10.31 3.77 12.76
CA TYR A 38 10.23 4.85 11.79
C TYR A 38 8.79 5.07 11.28
N VAL A 39 7.82 4.30 11.77
CA VAL A 39 6.41 4.47 11.45
C VAL A 39 5.82 5.58 12.33
N ALA A 40 5.37 6.65 11.69
CA ALA A 40 4.70 7.76 12.36
C ALA A 40 3.18 7.59 12.38
N ILE A 41 2.54 8.26 13.35
CA ILE A 41 1.10 8.50 13.39
C ILE A 41 0.83 9.73 12.51
N ARG A 42 -0.06 9.57 11.53
CA ARG A 42 -0.37 10.57 10.50
C ARG A 42 -1.77 11.13 10.69
N ALA A 43 -2.09 12.20 9.95
CA ALA A 43 -3.40 12.85 10.04
C ALA A 43 -4.55 11.92 9.61
N GLU A 44 -4.33 11.04 8.62
CA GLU A 44 -5.36 10.10 8.20
C GLU A 44 -5.72 9.07 9.28
N ASP A 45 -4.76 8.71 10.14
CA ASP A 45 -4.99 7.70 11.18
C ASP A 45 -6.00 8.26 12.22
N PHE A 46 -5.95 9.57 12.52
CA PHE A 46 -6.96 10.25 13.35
C PHE A 46 -8.33 10.33 12.67
N LEU A 47 -8.37 10.62 11.38
CA LEU A 47 -9.62 10.67 10.63
C LEU A 47 -10.28 9.28 10.59
N ILE A 48 -9.49 8.23 10.36
CA ILE A 48 -9.94 6.84 10.43
C ILE A 48 -10.48 6.52 11.82
N ALA A 49 -9.73 6.82 12.89
CA ALA A 49 -10.16 6.57 14.26
C ALA A 49 -11.50 7.28 14.59
N MET A 50 -11.67 8.52 14.16
CA MET A 50 -12.93 9.27 14.31
C MET A 50 -14.09 8.57 13.57
N VAL A 51 -13.89 8.16 12.31
CA VAL A 51 -14.94 7.48 11.54
C VAL A 51 -15.28 6.12 12.16
N VAL A 52 -14.29 5.37 12.63
CA VAL A 52 -14.49 4.10 13.34
C VAL A 52 -15.27 4.32 14.63
N LEU A 53 -14.95 5.35 15.41
CA LEU A 53 -15.69 5.68 16.65
C LEU A 53 -17.16 5.99 16.36
N ILE A 54 -17.43 6.83 15.35
CA ILE A 54 -18.80 7.15 14.92
C ILE A 54 -19.52 5.88 14.45
N TRP A 55 -18.85 5.04 13.67
CA TRP A 55 -19.39 3.76 13.22
C TRP A 55 -19.73 2.82 14.39
N LEU A 56 -18.87 2.74 15.42
CA LEU A 56 -19.13 1.96 16.63
C LEU A 56 -20.40 2.46 17.35
N LEU A 57 -20.61 3.78 17.43
CA LEU A 57 -21.84 4.34 18.00
C LEU A 57 -23.09 4.00 17.18
N VAL A 58 -22.96 3.94 15.85
CA VAL A 58 -24.05 3.53 14.94
C VAL A 58 -24.40 2.06 15.09
N ILE A 59 -23.39 1.18 15.18
CA ILE A 59 -23.61 -0.27 15.24
C ILE A 59 -23.98 -0.77 16.65
N TYR A 60 -23.65 -0.01 17.70
CA TYR A 60 -23.85 -0.40 19.10
C TYR A 60 -25.26 -0.99 19.41
N PRO A 61 -26.38 -0.38 18.97
CA PRO A 61 -27.71 -0.94 19.24
C PRO A 61 -27.93 -2.34 18.65
N ASN A 62 -27.21 -2.69 17.58
CA ASN A 62 -27.32 -3.94 16.85
C ASN A 62 -26.04 -4.80 16.93
N LEU A 63 -25.15 -4.51 17.89
CA LEU A 63 -23.82 -5.11 17.97
C LEU A 63 -23.88 -6.64 18.02
N LYS A 64 -24.80 -7.22 18.79
CA LYS A 64 -24.97 -8.69 18.87
C LYS A 64 -25.27 -9.31 17.50
N ARG A 65 -26.17 -8.69 16.72
CA ARG A 65 -26.51 -9.17 15.38
C ARG A 65 -25.33 -9.03 14.43
N PHE A 66 -24.58 -7.94 14.55
CA PHE A 66 -23.37 -7.70 13.75
C PHE A 66 -22.26 -8.72 14.05
N LEU A 67 -22.00 -9.03 15.32
CA LEU A 67 -20.99 -10.01 15.74
C LEU A 67 -21.35 -11.45 15.31
N ASN A 68 -22.61 -11.73 15.02
CA ASN A 68 -23.07 -13.01 14.48
C ASN A 68 -22.84 -13.16 12.96
N LEU A 69 -22.38 -12.12 12.27
CA LEU A 69 -22.00 -12.24 10.86
C LEU A 69 -20.75 -13.11 10.72
N THR A 70 -20.76 -14.07 9.79
CA THR A 70 -19.61 -14.95 9.53
C THR A 70 -18.33 -14.14 9.25
N ALA A 71 -18.43 -13.07 8.48
CA ALA A 71 -17.30 -12.17 8.22
C ALA A 71 -16.74 -11.52 9.49
N ALA A 72 -17.62 -11.06 10.40
CA ALA A 72 -17.19 -10.47 11.67
C ALA A 72 -16.48 -11.52 12.55
N GLN A 73 -17.02 -12.74 12.62
CA GLN A 73 -16.42 -13.85 13.37
C GLN A 73 -15.03 -14.22 12.84
N LEU A 74 -14.86 -14.30 11.51
CA LEU A 74 -13.55 -14.59 10.91
C LEU A 74 -12.51 -13.53 11.23
N PHE A 75 -12.88 -12.25 11.19
CA PHE A 75 -11.98 -11.15 11.57
C PHE A 75 -11.64 -11.18 13.07
N LEU A 76 -12.62 -11.46 13.93
CA LEU A 76 -12.39 -11.60 15.38
C LEU A 76 -11.46 -12.76 15.70
N VAL A 77 -11.64 -13.93 15.05
CA VAL A 77 -10.73 -15.07 15.20
C VAL A 77 -9.32 -14.69 14.73
N PHE A 78 -9.20 -14.03 13.58
CA PHE A 78 -7.91 -13.58 13.08
C PHE A 78 -7.22 -12.58 14.03
N TRP A 79 -7.97 -11.63 14.61
CA TRP A 79 -7.43 -10.71 15.61
C TRP A 79 -7.06 -11.42 16.91
N ALA A 80 -7.87 -12.39 17.37
CA ALA A 80 -7.57 -13.19 18.55
C ALA A 80 -6.29 -14.01 18.38
N ILE A 81 -6.09 -14.65 17.22
CA ILE A 81 -4.84 -15.35 16.88
C ILE A 81 -3.67 -14.37 16.85
N GLY A 82 -3.86 -13.18 16.27
CA GLY A 82 -2.84 -12.12 16.28
C GLY A 82 -2.49 -11.64 17.70
N ALA A 83 -3.47 -11.52 18.58
CA ALA A 83 -3.27 -11.13 19.97
C ALA A 83 -2.56 -12.24 20.78
N LEU A 84 -2.89 -13.51 20.53
CA LEU A 84 -2.21 -14.65 21.14
C LEU A 84 -0.75 -14.74 20.67
N SER A 85 -0.51 -14.49 19.38
CA SER A 85 0.83 -14.41 18.81
C SER A 85 1.64 -13.27 19.43
N LEU A 86 1.02 -12.09 19.61
CA LEU A 86 1.64 -10.95 20.30
C LEU A 86 1.94 -11.26 21.77
N PHE A 87 1.01 -11.88 22.47
CA PHE A 87 1.20 -12.31 23.86
C PHE A 87 2.40 -13.26 23.99
N SER A 88 2.47 -14.27 23.12
CA SER A 88 3.63 -15.17 23.05
C SER A 88 4.93 -14.39 22.78
N GLY A 89 4.90 -13.48 21.80
CA GLY A 89 6.04 -12.63 21.42
C GLY A 89 6.58 -11.76 22.57
N ILE A 90 5.69 -11.24 23.42
CA ILE A 90 6.05 -10.37 24.55
C ILE A 90 6.50 -11.18 25.76
N PHE A 91 5.72 -12.18 26.18
CA PHE A 91 5.91 -12.83 27.48
C PHE A 91 6.69 -14.14 27.42
N LEU A 92 6.53 -14.93 26.35
CA LEU A 92 7.13 -16.26 26.25
C LEU A 92 8.47 -16.20 25.52
N THR A 93 8.50 -15.67 24.30
CA THR A 93 9.71 -15.62 23.47
C THR A 93 10.51 -14.35 23.67
N GLN A 94 9.91 -13.30 24.25
CA GLN A 94 10.54 -12.00 24.50
C GLN A 94 11.22 -11.38 23.26
N THR A 95 10.68 -11.68 22.08
CA THR A 95 11.22 -11.22 20.79
C THR A 95 10.65 -9.86 20.39
N VAL A 96 9.62 -9.37 21.08
CA VAL A 96 8.88 -8.17 20.71
C VAL A 96 8.85 -7.16 21.85
N VAL A 97 9.26 -5.94 21.56
CA VAL A 97 9.11 -4.80 22.47
C VAL A 97 7.61 -4.53 22.70
N PRO A 98 7.11 -4.52 23.96
CA PRO A 98 5.67 -4.53 24.24
C PRO A 98 4.88 -3.41 23.57
N HIS A 99 5.32 -2.15 23.69
CA HIS A 99 4.56 -1.02 23.14
C HIS A 99 4.52 -1.05 21.60
N LEU A 100 5.61 -1.43 20.94
CA LEU A 100 5.66 -1.55 19.48
C LEU A 100 4.77 -2.69 18.98
N GLY A 101 4.80 -3.83 19.66
CA GLY A 101 3.97 -4.98 19.32
C GLY A 101 2.48 -4.68 19.44
N ILE A 102 2.07 -3.99 20.52
CA ILE A 102 0.67 -3.56 20.72
C ILE A 102 0.25 -2.58 19.63
N LEU A 103 1.04 -1.53 19.36
CA LEU A 103 0.72 -0.54 18.32
C LEU A 103 0.63 -1.19 16.92
N HIS A 104 1.51 -2.12 16.61
CA HIS A 104 1.47 -2.86 15.35
C HIS A 104 0.20 -3.71 15.23
N HIS A 105 -0.23 -4.38 16.31
CA HIS A 105 -1.47 -5.13 16.32
C HIS A 105 -2.71 -4.23 16.17
N LEU A 106 -2.75 -3.08 16.87
CA LEU A 106 -3.83 -2.11 16.77
C LEU A 106 -3.97 -1.54 15.35
N ARG A 107 -2.85 -1.25 14.66
CA ARG A 107 -2.88 -0.78 13.26
C ARG A 107 -3.50 -1.80 12.30
N ARG A 108 -3.29 -3.09 12.57
CA ARG A 108 -3.93 -4.17 11.79
C ARG A 108 -5.45 -4.21 12.02
N ILE A 109 -5.89 -4.00 13.25
CA ILE A 109 -7.33 -3.87 13.56
C ILE A 109 -7.91 -2.65 12.86
N GLU A 110 -7.28 -1.48 12.99
CA GLU A 110 -7.71 -0.22 12.40
C GLU A 110 -7.97 -0.35 10.88
N THR A 111 -6.97 -0.85 10.15
CA THR A 111 -7.06 -1.03 8.69
C THR A 111 -8.15 -2.03 8.28
N MET A 112 -8.31 -3.11 9.04
CA MET A 112 -9.31 -4.15 8.75
C MET A 112 -10.73 -3.72 9.12
N VAL A 113 -10.93 -2.93 10.17
CA VAL A 113 -12.25 -2.43 10.60
C VAL A 113 -12.89 -1.56 9.51
N LEU A 114 -12.10 -0.85 8.71
CA LEU A 114 -12.60 -0.04 7.58
C LEU A 114 -13.44 -0.85 6.59
N PHE A 115 -13.21 -2.16 6.47
CA PHE A 115 -14.06 -3.04 5.67
C PHE A 115 -15.52 -3.02 6.16
N PHE A 116 -15.74 -3.15 7.47
CA PHE A 116 -17.09 -3.17 8.06
C PHE A 116 -17.73 -1.78 8.07
N VAL A 117 -16.91 -0.74 8.28
CA VAL A 117 -17.33 0.66 8.14
C VAL A 117 -17.91 0.87 6.73
N ALA A 118 -17.16 0.49 5.69
CA ALA A 118 -17.64 0.59 4.32
C ALA A 118 -18.88 -0.29 4.08
N LEU A 119 -18.85 -1.57 4.47
CA LEU A 119 -19.94 -2.53 4.27
C LEU A 119 -21.30 -2.03 4.79
N THR A 120 -21.29 -1.31 5.92
CA THR A 120 -22.51 -0.81 6.57
C THR A 120 -22.91 0.60 6.12
N ALA A 121 -21.96 1.39 5.59
CA ALA A 121 -22.22 2.76 5.14
C ALA A 121 -23.01 2.84 3.83
N PHE A 122 -22.85 1.86 2.93
CA PHE A 122 -23.55 1.80 1.65
C PHE A 122 -24.89 1.07 1.76
N LYS A 123 -26.00 1.81 1.60
CA LYS A 123 -27.36 1.27 1.71
C LYS A 123 -28.06 1.12 0.38
N ASN A 124 -27.78 2.03 -0.55
CA ASN A 124 -28.53 2.15 -1.81
C ASN A 124 -27.59 2.18 -3.02
N ILE A 125 -28.05 1.68 -4.17
CA ILE A 125 -27.29 1.74 -5.43
C ILE A 125 -26.89 3.15 -5.84
N ARG A 126 -27.68 4.18 -5.45
CA ARG A 126 -27.35 5.59 -5.70
C ARG A 126 -26.05 6.00 -4.98
N GLN A 127 -25.85 5.55 -3.74
CA GLN A 127 -24.64 5.82 -2.96
C GLN A 127 -23.42 5.15 -3.58
N VAL A 128 -23.58 3.92 -4.08
CA VAL A 128 -22.52 3.22 -4.84
C VAL A 128 -22.14 4.01 -6.10
N LYS A 129 -23.13 4.52 -6.86
CA LYS A 129 -22.86 5.38 -8.03
C LYS A 129 -22.10 6.65 -7.66
N ILE A 130 -22.47 7.31 -6.56
CA ILE A 130 -21.77 8.51 -6.07
C ILE A 130 -20.32 8.17 -5.70
N TRP A 131 -20.11 7.09 -4.96
CA TRP A 131 -18.76 6.64 -4.58
C TRP A 131 -17.89 6.31 -5.80
N LEU A 132 -18.44 5.64 -6.81
CA LEU A 132 -17.73 5.36 -8.05
C LEU A 132 -17.32 6.64 -8.79
N SER A 133 -18.21 7.64 -8.84
CA SER A 133 -17.88 8.95 -9.41
C SER A 133 -16.78 9.65 -8.62
N VAL A 134 -16.83 9.60 -7.28
CA VAL A 134 -15.78 10.16 -6.41
C VAL A 134 -14.46 9.44 -6.63
N MET A 135 -14.44 8.11 -6.63
CA MET A 135 -13.24 7.31 -6.91
C MET A 135 -12.62 7.69 -8.26
N PHE A 136 -13.44 7.87 -9.29
CA PHE A 136 -12.98 8.31 -10.60
C PHE A 136 -12.32 9.70 -10.56
N VAL A 137 -13.00 10.69 -9.97
CA VAL A 137 -12.48 12.06 -9.85
C VAL A 137 -11.18 12.08 -9.02
N THR A 138 -11.17 11.41 -7.88
CA THR A 138 -9.98 11.25 -7.04
C THR A 138 -8.83 10.62 -7.82
N THR A 139 -9.09 9.58 -8.61
CA THR A 139 -8.04 8.95 -9.43
C THR A 139 -7.50 9.89 -10.50
N VAL A 140 -8.37 10.67 -11.16
CA VAL A 140 -7.92 11.66 -12.15
C VAL A 140 -7.00 12.69 -11.49
N ILE A 141 -7.31 13.16 -10.29
CA ILE A 141 -6.43 14.08 -9.53
C ILE A 141 -5.09 13.41 -9.20
N ILE A 142 -5.10 12.15 -8.74
CA ILE A 142 -3.89 11.36 -8.45
C ILE A 142 -3.01 11.21 -9.71
N ILE A 143 -3.63 10.97 -10.87
CA ILE A 143 -2.96 10.83 -12.15
C ILE A 143 -2.28 12.15 -12.54
N ILE A 144 -3.03 13.25 -12.50
CA ILE A 144 -2.51 14.59 -12.82
C ILE A 144 -1.35 14.94 -11.88
N TYR A 145 -1.51 14.69 -10.58
CA TYR A 145 -0.48 14.98 -9.60
C TYR A 145 0.77 14.10 -9.78
N GLY A 146 0.60 12.80 -10.06
CA GLY A 146 1.72 11.89 -10.31
C GLY A 146 2.54 12.28 -11.54
N PHE A 147 1.88 12.69 -12.62
CA PHE A 147 2.57 13.25 -13.78
C PHE A 147 3.21 14.62 -13.50
N GLY A 148 2.56 15.44 -12.68
CA GLY A 148 3.14 16.68 -12.18
C GLY A 148 4.40 16.46 -11.35
N GLN A 149 4.48 15.37 -10.58
CA GLN A 149 5.72 15.02 -9.86
C GLN A 149 6.84 14.64 -10.83
N GLN A 150 6.53 13.89 -11.90
CA GLN A 150 7.55 13.48 -12.88
C GLN A 150 8.07 14.65 -13.72
N TRP A 151 7.19 15.52 -14.20
CA TRP A 151 7.52 16.49 -15.24
C TRP A 151 7.44 17.95 -14.81
N LEU A 152 6.66 18.27 -13.77
CA LEU A 152 6.42 19.64 -13.30
C LEU A 152 7.03 19.90 -11.91
N HIS A 153 7.86 18.99 -11.40
CA HIS A 153 8.51 19.09 -10.09
C HIS A 153 7.53 19.32 -8.93
N PHE A 154 6.38 18.66 -8.95
CA PHE A 154 5.50 18.67 -7.77
C PHE A 154 6.16 17.99 -6.58
N PRO A 155 5.86 18.45 -5.34
CA PRO A 155 6.47 17.90 -4.15
C PRO A 155 6.05 16.44 -3.92
N VAL A 156 6.93 15.71 -3.25
CA VAL A 156 6.77 14.30 -2.92
C VAL A 156 7.05 14.13 -1.44
N ILE A 157 6.11 13.50 -0.73
CA ILE A 157 6.27 13.11 0.67
C ILE A 157 6.10 11.60 0.75
N SER A 158 7.20 10.90 1.01
CA SER A 158 7.26 9.44 1.10
C SER A 158 7.54 9.02 2.54
N THR A 159 7.06 7.85 2.94
CA THR A 159 7.37 7.26 4.26
C THR A 159 7.96 5.85 4.13
N THR A 160 8.55 5.55 2.95
CA THR A 160 9.02 4.21 2.60
C THR A 160 10.26 3.76 3.37
N ASN A 161 11.11 4.69 3.84
CA ASN A 161 12.29 4.39 4.64
C ASN A 161 12.39 5.32 5.86
N LYS A 162 13.36 5.05 6.74
CA LYS A 162 13.59 5.81 7.98
C LYS A 162 13.91 7.29 7.76
N GLU A 163 14.53 7.62 6.63
CA GLU A 163 14.91 9.00 6.32
C GLU A 163 13.71 9.80 5.78
N PHE A 164 12.92 9.21 4.90
CA PHE A 164 11.75 9.83 4.30
C PHE A 164 10.56 9.88 5.27
N SER A 165 10.46 8.93 6.20
CA SER A 165 9.40 8.92 7.22
C SER A 165 9.39 10.13 8.15
N LYS A 166 10.43 10.99 8.10
CA LYS A 166 10.51 12.28 8.80
C LYS A 166 9.59 13.36 8.20
N GLY A 167 8.92 13.10 7.07
CA GLY A 167 7.98 14.03 6.46
C GLY A 167 8.64 15.11 5.61
N LEU A 168 9.81 14.81 5.05
CA LEU A 168 10.55 15.73 4.21
C LEU A 168 9.80 15.97 2.89
N ILE A 169 9.81 17.23 2.44
CA ILE A 169 9.34 17.59 1.10
C ILE A 169 10.48 17.32 0.12
N LEU A 170 10.29 16.31 -0.73
CA LEU A 170 11.26 15.87 -1.72
C LEU A 170 10.76 16.20 -3.14
N PHE A 171 11.66 16.12 -4.10
CA PHE A 171 11.36 16.22 -5.52
C PHE A 171 11.92 14.98 -6.22
N LEU A 172 11.18 14.43 -7.18
CA LEU A 172 11.63 13.24 -7.91
C LEU A 172 12.85 13.60 -8.76
N SER A 173 13.91 12.80 -8.62
CA SER A 173 14.96 12.76 -9.64
C SER A 173 14.42 12.06 -10.90
N PRO A 174 15.05 12.23 -12.07
CA PRO A 174 14.57 11.63 -13.32
C PRO A 174 14.39 10.10 -13.27
N GLU A 175 15.18 9.42 -12.42
CA GLU A 175 15.14 7.97 -12.22
C GLU A 175 14.24 7.54 -11.03
N ALA A 176 13.73 8.50 -10.25
CA ALA A 176 12.91 8.19 -9.09
C ALA A 176 11.50 7.74 -9.51
N ARG A 177 10.94 6.82 -8.71
CA ARG A 177 9.62 6.23 -8.98
C ARG A 177 8.52 7.12 -8.44
N VAL A 178 7.47 7.28 -9.24
CA VAL A 178 6.32 8.10 -8.87
C VAL A 178 5.50 7.42 -7.78
N ASN A 179 5.16 8.16 -6.72
CA ASN A 179 4.27 7.75 -5.63
C ASN A 179 3.02 8.64 -5.49
N SER A 180 2.93 9.75 -6.23
CA SER A 180 1.85 10.73 -6.08
C SER A 180 1.75 11.17 -4.60
N THR A 181 0.54 11.22 -4.06
CA THR A 181 0.24 11.53 -2.66
C THR A 181 0.31 10.31 -1.73
N PHE A 182 0.69 9.13 -2.24
CA PHE A 182 0.80 7.90 -1.44
C PHE A 182 2.13 7.80 -0.70
N ALA A 183 2.14 7.01 0.38
CA ALA A 183 3.31 6.80 1.23
C ALA A 183 4.50 6.17 0.49
N GLY A 184 4.23 5.45 -0.60
CA GLY A 184 5.24 4.91 -1.50
C GLY A 184 4.65 4.50 -2.83
N HIS A 185 5.53 4.18 -3.78
CA HIS A 185 5.13 3.82 -5.14
C HIS A 185 4.34 2.50 -5.22
N TYR A 186 4.49 1.59 -4.25
CA TYR A 186 3.74 0.34 -4.19
C TYR A 186 2.27 0.55 -3.84
N ASP A 187 1.98 1.50 -2.94
CA ASP A 187 0.62 1.83 -2.53
C ASP A 187 -0.16 2.45 -3.69
N LEU A 188 0.46 3.41 -4.40
CA LEU A 188 -0.09 3.98 -5.63
C LEU A 188 -0.37 2.88 -6.67
N ALA A 189 0.59 1.97 -6.85
CA ALA A 189 0.45 0.90 -7.83
C ALA A 189 -0.70 -0.07 -7.49
N ALA A 190 -0.86 -0.44 -6.22
CA ALA A 190 -1.97 -1.27 -5.75
C ALA A 190 -3.32 -0.57 -5.97
N TYR A 191 -3.40 0.72 -5.64
CA TYR A 191 -4.58 1.54 -5.90
C TYR A 191 -4.94 1.59 -7.39
N LEU A 192 -3.95 1.86 -8.26
CA LEU A 192 -4.14 1.91 -9.71
C LEU A 192 -4.58 0.55 -10.28
N ALA A 193 -4.05 -0.57 -9.77
CA ALA A 193 -4.47 -1.90 -10.22
C ALA A 193 -5.97 -2.16 -9.96
N ILE A 194 -6.47 -1.74 -8.79
CA ILE A 194 -7.90 -1.81 -8.45
C ILE A 194 -8.70 -0.87 -9.36
N PHE A 195 -8.27 0.38 -9.49
CA PHE A 195 -8.95 1.37 -10.34
C PHE A 195 -9.03 0.92 -11.80
N LEU A 196 -7.95 0.40 -12.39
CA LEU A 196 -7.91 -0.05 -13.78
C LEU A 196 -8.87 -1.20 -14.02
N THR A 197 -8.99 -2.13 -13.06
CA THR A 197 -9.98 -3.21 -13.12
C THR A 197 -11.40 -2.66 -13.13
N PHE A 198 -11.70 -1.68 -12.27
CA PHE A 198 -12.99 -0.99 -12.29
C PHE A 198 -13.22 -0.21 -13.59
N ALA A 199 -12.24 0.57 -14.05
CA ALA A 199 -12.32 1.38 -15.26
C ALA A 199 -12.63 0.52 -16.49
N ALA A 200 -11.99 -0.65 -16.61
CA ALA A 200 -12.29 -1.64 -17.65
C ALA A 200 -13.75 -2.11 -17.57
N SER A 201 -14.26 -2.40 -16.37
CA SER A 201 -15.67 -2.81 -16.19
C SER A 201 -16.64 -1.69 -16.54
N PHE A 202 -16.33 -0.43 -16.17
CA PHE A 202 -17.18 0.72 -16.48
C PHE A 202 -17.20 1.06 -17.96
N PHE A 203 -16.09 0.87 -18.66
CA PHE A 203 -15.99 1.13 -20.10
C PHE A 203 -17.05 0.36 -20.90
N PHE A 204 -17.32 -0.90 -20.54
CA PHE A 204 -18.38 -1.70 -21.18
C PHE A 204 -19.79 -1.37 -20.69
N TYR A 205 -19.94 -0.98 -19.41
CA TYR A 205 -21.24 -0.68 -18.83
C TYR A 205 -21.84 0.65 -19.32
N ILE A 206 -21.00 1.67 -19.52
CA ILE A 206 -21.46 3.01 -19.89
C ILE A 206 -21.90 3.04 -21.34
N LYS A 207 -23.02 3.72 -21.64
CA LYS A 207 -23.52 3.85 -23.02
C LYS A 207 -23.04 5.14 -23.70
N LYS A 208 -22.83 6.21 -22.93
CA LYS A 208 -22.50 7.55 -23.44
C LYS A 208 -21.04 7.63 -23.89
N ILE A 209 -20.79 8.00 -25.14
CA ILE A 209 -19.45 8.00 -25.75
C ILE A 209 -18.46 8.94 -25.04
N HIS A 210 -18.89 10.14 -24.64
CA HIS A 210 -18.04 11.10 -23.92
C HIS A 210 -17.58 10.55 -22.55
N GLN A 211 -18.45 9.86 -21.82
CA GLN A 211 -18.08 9.20 -20.57
C GLN A 211 -17.13 8.01 -20.79
N LYS A 212 -17.33 7.25 -21.88
CA LYS A 212 -16.39 6.19 -22.27
C LYS A 212 -15.00 6.73 -22.58
N ILE A 213 -14.92 7.82 -23.35
CA ILE A 213 -13.65 8.47 -23.70
C ILE A 213 -12.93 8.93 -22.43
N LEU A 214 -13.64 9.55 -21.48
CA LEU A 214 -13.05 9.99 -20.21
C LEU A 214 -12.49 8.81 -19.39
N ILE A 215 -13.22 7.71 -19.30
CA ILE A 215 -12.76 6.52 -18.56
C ILE A 215 -11.63 5.79 -19.27
N ALA A 216 -11.67 5.73 -20.61
CA ALA A 216 -10.58 5.18 -21.40
C ALA A 216 -9.31 6.03 -21.25
N ALA A 217 -9.43 7.36 -21.26
CA ALA A 217 -8.31 8.27 -21.02
C ALA A 217 -7.73 8.10 -19.61
N ALA A 218 -8.57 8.13 -18.58
CA ALA A 218 -8.13 7.89 -17.20
C ALA A 218 -7.51 6.50 -17.02
N GLY A 219 -8.05 5.47 -17.67
CA GLY A 219 -7.48 4.12 -17.68
C GLY A 219 -6.12 4.06 -18.37
N PHE A 220 -5.99 4.69 -19.55
CA PHE A 220 -4.73 4.74 -20.29
C PHE A 220 -3.64 5.48 -19.50
N PHE A 221 -3.94 6.68 -19.02
CA PHE A 221 -3.01 7.47 -18.21
C PHE A 221 -2.70 6.81 -16.86
N GLY A 222 -3.69 6.18 -16.22
CA GLY A 222 -3.49 5.39 -15.02
C GLY A 222 -2.59 4.16 -15.26
N PHE A 223 -2.68 3.52 -16.43
CA PHE A 223 -1.80 2.42 -16.81
C PHE A 223 -0.37 2.89 -17.09
N MET A 224 -0.20 4.03 -17.76
CA MET A 224 1.12 4.64 -17.94
C MET A 224 1.76 4.98 -16.58
N LEU A 225 0.99 5.62 -15.69
CA LEU A 225 1.46 5.94 -14.34
C LEU A 225 1.82 4.68 -13.55
N LEU A 226 1.01 3.61 -13.67
CA LEU A 226 1.31 2.31 -13.05
C LEU A 226 2.66 1.76 -13.55
N ALA A 227 2.97 1.85 -14.84
CA ALA A 227 4.27 1.42 -15.37
C ALA A 227 5.44 2.22 -14.77
N MET A 228 5.24 3.53 -14.52
CA MET A 228 6.25 4.41 -13.90
C MET A 228 6.50 4.09 -12.42
N THR A 229 5.59 3.40 -11.73
CA THR A 229 5.82 2.95 -10.34
C THR A 229 6.82 1.79 -10.24
N ALA A 230 7.13 1.11 -11.35
CA ALA A 230 7.95 -0.10 -11.41
C ALA A 230 7.52 -1.23 -10.44
N ALA A 231 6.25 -1.27 -10.04
CA ALA A 231 5.71 -2.25 -9.11
C ALA A 231 5.21 -3.52 -9.84
N ARG A 232 6.10 -4.51 -9.98
CA ARG A 232 5.85 -5.77 -10.73
C ARG A 232 4.55 -6.49 -10.36
N VAL A 233 4.30 -6.67 -9.06
CA VAL A 233 3.12 -7.44 -8.57
C VAL A 233 1.83 -6.72 -8.92
N SER A 234 1.76 -5.41 -8.66
CA SER A 234 0.58 -4.59 -8.98
C SER A 234 0.38 -4.47 -10.50
N PHE A 235 1.45 -4.39 -11.28
CA PHE A 235 1.40 -4.40 -12.74
C PHE A 235 0.80 -5.71 -13.27
N ALA A 236 1.28 -6.86 -12.78
CA ALA A 236 0.72 -8.16 -13.13
C ALA A 236 -0.74 -8.32 -12.66
N ALA A 237 -1.06 -7.85 -11.44
CA ALA A 237 -2.43 -7.88 -10.91
C ALA A 237 -3.39 -7.04 -11.75
N ALA A 238 -2.96 -5.86 -12.23
CA ALA A 238 -3.75 -5.02 -13.11
C ALA A 238 -4.03 -5.70 -14.46
N ILE A 239 -3.01 -6.30 -15.08
CA ILE A 239 -3.16 -7.04 -16.34
C ILE A 239 -4.12 -8.20 -16.16
N PHE A 240 -3.94 -8.98 -15.09
CA PHE A 240 -4.81 -10.11 -14.79
C PHE A 240 -6.26 -9.67 -14.56
N GLY A 241 -6.48 -8.67 -13.69
CA GLY A 241 -7.81 -8.14 -13.37
C GLY A 241 -8.54 -7.61 -14.61
N VAL A 242 -7.86 -6.79 -15.43
CA VAL A 242 -8.44 -6.26 -16.68
C VAL A 242 -8.69 -7.39 -17.69
N SER A 243 -7.80 -8.38 -17.79
CA SER A 243 -7.99 -9.54 -18.67
C SER A 243 -9.23 -10.35 -18.28
N VAL A 244 -9.43 -10.59 -16.99
CA VAL A 244 -10.63 -11.27 -16.48
C VAL A 244 -11.88 -10.47 -16.85
N VAL A 245 -11.87 -9.15 -16.67
CA VAL A 245 -13.01 -8.29 -17.07
C VAL A 245 -13.28 -8.38 -18.58
N PHE A 246 -12.25 -8.34 -19.43
CA PHE A 246 -12.40 -8.48 -20.88
C PHE A 246 -12.93 -9.86 -21.28
N TRP A 247 -12.47 -10.91 -20.60
CA TRP A 247 -12.96 -12.27 -20.83
C TRP A 247 -14.43 -12.42 -20.44
N LEU A 248 -14.81 -11.96 -19.24
CA LEU A 248 -16.20 -11.99 -18.75
C LEU A 248 -17.13 -11.10 -19.59
N SER A 249 -16.62 -10.04 -20.20
CA SER A 249 -17.37 -9.17 -21.11
C SER A 249 -17.47 -9.71 -22.55
N GLY A 250 -16.89 -10.88 -22.83
CA GLY A 250 -16.89 -11.51 -24.16
C GLY A 250 -15.90 -10.91 -25.16
N GLN A 251 -15.05 -9.97 -24.76
CA GLN A 251 -14.16 -9.19 -25.64
C GLN A 251 -12.73 -9.73 -25.65
N LYS A 252 -12.56 -11.02 -26.01
CA LYS A 252 -11.26 -11.72 -25.94
C LYS A 252 -10.15 -11.07 -26.78
N LYS A 253 -10.50 -10.39 -27.88
CA LYS A 253 -9.53 -9.67 -28.74
C LYS A 253 -8.79 -8.55 -27.97
N LEU A 254 -9.44 -7.93 -27.00
CA LEU A 254 -8.84 -6.87 -26.18
C LEU A 254 -7.80 -7.41 -25.20
N ILE A 255 -7.83 -8.71 -24.87
CA ILE A 255 -6.79 -9.34 -24.04
C ILE A 255 -5.46 -9.36 -24.80
N ALA A 256 -5.47 -9.74 -26.08
CA ALA A 256 -4.27 -9.70 -26.92
C ALA A 256 -3.72 -8.27 -27.05
N LEU A 257 -4.60 -7.27 -27.22
CA LEU A 257 -4.21 -5.87 -27.23
C LEU A 257 -3.59 -5.43 -25.91
N LEU A 258 -4.20 -5.78 -24.78
CA LEU A 258 -3.68 -5.49 -23.44
C LEU A 258 -2.29 -6.08 -23.22
N ILE A 259 -2.09 -7.33 -23.63
CA ILE A 259 -0.78 -8.00 -23.54
C ILE A 259 0.24 -7.27 -24.40
N GLY A 260 -0.11 -6.87 -25.63
CA GLY A 260 0.75 -6.07 -26.50
C GLY A 260 1.16 -4.74 -25.85
N ILE A 261 0.20 -4.01 -25.27
CA ILE A 261 0.45 -2.75 -24.55
C ILE A 261 1.31 -2.98 -23.30
N ALA A 262 1.10 -4.08 -22.57
CA ALA A 262 1.90 -4.41 -21.40
C ALA A 262 3.35 -4.75 -21.76
N LEU A 263 3.57 -5.50 -22.85
CA LEU A 263 4.90 -5.78 -23.39
C LEU A 263 5.60 -4.50 -23.86
N LEU A 264 4.86 -3.59 -24.50
CA LEU A 264 5.39 -2.28 -24.88
C LEU A 264 5.79 -1.47 -23.63
N ALA A 265 4.95 -1.44 -22.60
CA ALA A 265 5.26 -0.75 -21.35
C ALA A 265 6.50 -1.34 -20.65
N LEU A 266 6.66 -2.67 -20.68
CA LEU A 266 7.88 -3.35 -20.22
C LEU A 266 9.09 -2.99 -21.09
N ALA A 267 8.94 -2.87 -22.41
CA ALA A 267 10.05 -2.50 -23.28
C ALA A 267 10.52 -1.06 -23.04
N VAL A 268 9.57 -0.14 -22.83
CA VAL A 268 9.82 1.30 -22.64
C VAL A 268 10.32 1.64 -21.24
N SER A 269 9.90 0.92 -20.20
CA SER A 269 10.33 1.16 -18.82
C SER A 269 11.53 0.29 -18.44
N PRO A 270 12.76 0.84 -18.35
CA PRO A 270 13.94 0.06 -18.00
C PRO A 270 13.80 -0.55 -16.59
N ASP A 271 13.32 0.25 -15.64
CA ASP A 271 13.09 -0.17 -14.26
C ASP A 271 12.17 -1.39 -14.14
N LEU A 272 11.02 -1.35 -14.82
CA LEU A 272 10.07 -2.46 -14.79
C LEU A 272 10.66 -3.70 -15.48
N ARG A 273 11.38 -3.51 -16.59
CA ARG A 273 12.06 -4.58 -17.34
C ARG A 273 13.14 -5.27 -16.52
N HIS A 274 14.11 -4.52 -16.01
CA HIS A 274 15.25 -5.06 -15.27
C HIS A 274 14.78 -5.84 -14.04
N ARG A 275 13.81 -5.28 -13.30
CA ARG A 275 13.23 -5.98 -12.16
C ARG A 275 12.47 -7.23 -12.59
N THR A 276 11.69 -7.18 -13.68
CA THR A 276 10.92 -8.36 -14.12
C THR A 276 11.85 -9.48 -14.56
N ILE A 277 12.86 -9.17 -15.37
CA ILE A 277 13.89 -10.13 -15.79
C ILE A 277 14.60 -10.71 -14.57
N ALA A 278 15.03 -9.88 -13.62
CA ALA A 278 15.68 -10.36 -12.40
C ALA A 278 14.80 -11.31 -11.59
N THR A 279 13.48 -11.12 -11.55
CA THR A 279 12.57 -12.10 -10.90
C THR A 279 12.68 -13.46 -11.57
N PHE A 280 12.65 -13.51 -12.90
CA PHE A 280 12.69 -14.77 -13.62
C PHE A 280 14.09 -15.40 -13.54
N THR A 281 15.15 -14.64 -13.85
CA THR A 281 16.50 -15.18 -13.90
C THR A 281 17.02 -15.57 -12.53
N VAL A 282 16.85 -14.72 -11.50
CA VAL A 282 17.44 -14.94 -10.17
C VAL A 282 16.55 -15.82 -9.29
N ASN A 283 15.25 -15.54 -9.21
CA ASN A 283 14.38 -16.24 -8.25
C ASN A 283 13.82 -17.56 -8.80
N LEU A 284 13.46 -17.61 -10.09
CA LEU A 284 12.84 -18.79 -10.69
C LEU A 284 13.87 -19.73 -11.32
N TYR A 285 14.80 -19.20 -12.10
CA TYR A 285 15.82 -20.00 -12.79
C TYR A 285 17.12 -20.17 -11.98
N GLY A 286 17.22 -19.55 -10.80
CA GLY A 286 18.38 -19.70 -9.91
C GLY A 286 19.69 -19.09 -10.44
N GLY A 287 19.64 -18.28 -11.50
CA GLY A 287 20.78 -17.69 -12.20
C GLY A 287 21.44 -16.50 -11.49
N GLY A 288 21.45 -16.47 -10.17
CA GLY A 288 21.99 -15.37 -9.36
C GLY A 288 23.20 -15.77 -8.53
N GLY A 289 24.24 -16.35 -9.16
CA GLY A 289 25.51 -16.70 -8.51
C GLY A 289 25.37 -17.58 -7.25
N PRO A 290 26.48 -17.82 -6.52
CA PRO A 290 26.39 -18.42 -5.20
C PRO A 290 25.65 -17.44 -4.28
N LYS A 291 24.47 -17.86 -3.79
CA LYS A 291 23.75 -17.11 -2.76
C LYS A 291 24.68 -16.95 -1.57
N TYR A 292 24.84 -15.71 -1.09
CA TYR A 292 25.60 -15.43 0.12
C TYR A 292 25.19 -16.39 1.23
N THR A 293 26.15 -17.19 1.71
CA THR A 293 26.00 -18.03 2.87
C THR A 293 26.53 -17.22 4.04
N PRO A 294 25.66 -16.78 4.98
CA PRO A 294 26.16 -16.13 6.16
C PRO A 294 27.11 -17.09 6.89
N PRO A 295 28.20 -16.59 7.48
CA PRO A 295 29.03 -17.41 8.35
C PRO A 295 28.16 -18.04 9.44
N PRO A 296 28.45 -19.28 9.88
CA PRO A 296 27.66 -19.95 10.91
C PRO A 296 27.56 -19.06 12.14
N GLN A 297 26.33 -18.61 12.42
CA GLN A 297 26.03 -17.74 13.55
C GLN A 297 26.22 -18.57 14.82
N LYS A 298 27.33 -18.32 15.52
CA LYS A 298 27.78 -19.15 16.65
C LYS A 298 26.93 -18.96 17.91
N ASP A 299 26.17 -17.87 17.97
CA ASP A 299 25.30 -17.52 19.09
C ASP A 299 23.91 -17.16 18.59
N ASN A 300 22.89 -17.71 19.25
CA ASN A 300 21.48 -17.37 19.02
C ASN A 300 21.28 -15.88 19.40
N PRO A 301 21.05 -14.96 18.45
CA PRO A 301 20.93 -13.53 18.75
C PRO A 301 19.63 -13.18 19.48
N THR A 302 18.73 -14.13 19.69
CA THR A 302 17.43 -13.92 20.33
C THR A 302 17.51 -13.49 21.79
N ASN A 303 18.65 -13.68 22.47
CA ASN A 303 18.76 -13.40 23.90
C ASN A 303 19.35 -12.02 24.23
N HIS A 304 19.88 -11.27 23.26
CA HIS A 304 20.49 -9.96 23.53
C HIS A 304 20.19 -8.93 22.44
N PHE A 305 18.93 -8.51 22.33
CA PHE A 305 18.60 -7.28 21.61
C PHE A 305 18.66 -6.09 22.58
N SER A 306 19.87 -5.58 22.83
CA SER A 306 20.08 -4.34 23.61
C SER A 306 20.25 -3.14 22.68
N ILE A 307 19.46 -2.09 22.90
CA ILE A 307 19.39 -0.86 22.10
C ILE A 307 20.71 -0.05 22.16
N GLU A 308 21.60 -0.35 23.11
CA GLU A 308 22.90 0.32 23.31
C GLU A 308 23.93 0.07 22.20
N ASN A 309 23.78 -0.96 21.37
CA ASN A 309 24.78 -1.28 20.33
C ASN A 309 24.61 -0.52 19.00
N ALA A 310 23.68 0.44 18.91
CA ALA A 310 23.53 1.30 17.74
C ALA A 310 24.47 2.51 17.84
N ALA A 311 25.75 2.32 17.56
CA ALA A 311 26.77 3.38 17.62
C ALA A 311 26.57 4.46 16.52
N PRO A 312 26.89 5.75 16.80
CA PRO A 312 26.86 6.85 15.86
C PRO A 312 28.23 7.01 15.18
N GLY A 313 28.32 6.79 13.86
CA GLY A 313 29.57 6.96 13.09
C GLY A 313 29.48 8.09 12.07
N ALA A 314 30.29 9.13 12.26
CA ALA A 314 30.43 10.27 11.35
C ALA A 314 31.37 9.98 10.15
N ALA A 315 31.27 10.83 9.12
CA ALA A 315 31.71 10.67 7.73
C ALA A 315 33.22 10.86 7.43
N THR A 316 33.68 10.35 6.28
CA THR A 316 34.74 10.91 5.38
C THR A 316 34.81 10.12 4.04
N PRO A 317 35.45 10.64 2.96
CA PRO A 317 34.83 10.71 1.64
C PRO A 317 35.39 9.79 0.54
N SER A 318 34.62 9.76 -0.56
CA SER A 318 34.92 9.41 -1.97
C SER A 318 34.42 8.05 -2.49
N GLY A 319 33.48 8.13 -3.44
CA GLY A 319 33.16 7.08 -4.41
C GLY A 319 32.24 5.94 -3.98
N VAL A 320 32.10 5.67 -2.68
CA VAL A 320 31.24 4.61 -2.15
C VAL A 320 29.91 5.22 -1.69
N PRO A 321 28.74 4.60 -1.99
CA PRO A 321 27.46 5.03 -1.41
C PRO A 321 27.62 5.13 0.13
N VAL A 322 27.35 6.31 0.66
CA VAL A 322 27.81 6.87 1.96
C VAL A 322 27.35 6.08 3.21
N ASP A 323 26.70 4.94 3.03
CA ASP A 323 26.07 4.22 4.13
C ASP A 323 26.68 2.83 4.34
N VAL A 324 27.55 2.33 3.46
CA VAL A 324 28.06 0.94 3.51
C VAL A 324 29.11 0.80 4.61
N ALA A 325 28.76 0.13 5.72
CA ALA A 325 29.69 -0.11 6.82
C ALA A 325 30.80 -1.10 6.41
N PRO A 326 32.01 -1.03 6.98
CA PRO A 326 33.08 -1.99 6.70
C PRO A 326 32.61 -3.43 6.93
N GLY A 327 32.64 -4.25 5.88
CA GLY A 327 32.14 -5.64 5.90
C GLY A 327 30.75 -5.85 5.28
N GLU A 328 30.05 -4.78 4.90
CA GLU A 328 28.81 -4.90 4.14
C GLU A 328 29.07 -5.14 2.63
N PRO A 329 28.17 -5.86 1.93
CA PRO A 329 28.31 -6.09 0.49
C PRO A 329 28.24 -4.78 -0.30
N LEU A 330 29.18 -4.55 -1.21
CA LEU A 330 29.19 -3.37 -2.09
C LEU A 330 28.11 -3.44 -3.18
N ASN A 331 27.58 -4.62 -3.46
CA ASN A 331 26.48 -4.83 -4.40
C ASN A 331 25.17 -4.38 -3.75
N THR A 332 24.47 -3.42 -4.37
CA THR A 332 23.21 -2.84 -3.86
C THR A 332 22.12 -3.87 -3.58
N THR A 333 22.10 -4.98 -4.31
CA THR A 333 21.15 -6.09 -4.10
C THR A 333 21.50 -6.89 -2.86
N GLU A 334 22.79 -7.18 -2.65
CA GLU A 334 23.27 -7.91 -1.48
C GLU A 334 23.23 -7.03 -0.23
N LEU A 335 23.52 -5.74 -0.37
CA LEU A 335 23.39 -4.74 0.68
C LEU A 335 21.94 -4.60 1.16
N GLY A 336 20.97 -4.58 0.23
CA GLY A 336 19.55 -4.58 0.58
C GLY A 336 19.10 -5.86 1.30
N VAL A 337 19.73 -7.00 0.99
CA VAL A 337 19.47 -8.29 1.67
C VAL A 337 20.16 -8.31 3.05
N TYR A 338 21.39 -7.83 3.13
CA TYR A 338 22.17 -7.73 4.36
C TYR A 338 21.48 -6.84 5.39
N ARG A 339 20.96 -5.69 4.95
CA ARG A 339 20.27 -4.71 5.81
C ARG A 339 18.80 -5.01 6.08
N SER A 340 18.19 -5.95 5.36
CA SER A 340 16.77 -6.30 5.56
C SER A 340 16.54 -7.33 6.67
N PHE A 341 17.58 -7.68 7.45
CA PHE A 341 17.52 -8.62 8.58
C PHE A 341 16.58 -9.81 8.32
N GLY A 342 16.98 -10.69 7.39
CA GLY A 342 16.72 -12.11 7.51
C GLY A 342 15.27 -12.61 7.45
N ILE A 343 14.33 -11.94 6.79
CA ILE A 343 13.04 -12.60 6.46
C ILE A 343 13.24 -13.46 5.21
N ARG A 344 13.66 -14.71 5.42
CA ARG A 344 13.42 -15.81 4.50
C ARG A 344 12.52 -16.81 5.21
N LEU A 345 11.35 -17.06 4.63
CA LEU A 345 10.54 -18.22 4.99
C LEU A 345 11.31 -19.45 4.51
N ASN A 346 11.64 -20.36 5.43
CA ASN A 346 11.96 -21.73 5.07
C ASN A 346 10.73 -22.40 4.46
#